data_AF-K1SG07-F1
#
_entry.id   AF-K1SG07-F1
#
_cell.length_a   1.000
_cell.length_b   1.000
_cell.length_c   1.000
_cell.angle_alpha   90.00
_cell.angle_beta   90.00
_cell.angle_gamma   90.00
#
_symmetry.space_group_name_H-M   'P 1'
#
loop_
_entity.id
_entity.type
_entity.pdbx_description
1 polymer ?
#
loop_
_entity_poly.entity_id
_entity_poly.type
_entity_poly.pdbx_seq_one_letter_code
_entity_poly.pdbx_strand_id
1 'polypeptide(L)'
;VSGVGAYNEKAGFLNAFSKSEIAAMKTVTQRSLVSHPEYNKGIVDGDANSDLLYYTDISEAVANYDSSYFETTTEKVFLLDVKQANAVWKNLKGYYVAYNNDGMAWPYWLRTPVTDCNHDMRYISSSGQVGRYAPWYSDLGVRPAFYLDSEYFVTTSGSGSQSSPYIGSAPNKQEDDYTISEPAEDANPDWNVSTEQSIQL
;
A
#
# COMPACT_ATOMS: atom_id res chain seq x y z
N VAL A 1 25.28 -4.84 16.32
CA VAL A 1 23.98 -4.84 17.02
C VAL A 1 23.33 -6.19 16.75
N SER A 2 23.45 -7.13 17.69
CA SER A 2 22.80 -8.44 17.65
C SER A 2 21.40 -8.31 18.22
N GLY A 3 20.35 -8.57 17.42
CA GLY A 3 18.98 -8.61 17.95
C GLY A 3 17.83 -8.20 17.03
N VAL A 4 18.02 -8.04 15.72
CA VAL A 4 16.86 -7.92 14.82
C VAL A 4 16.45 -9.33 14.42
N GLY A 5 15.59 -9.97 15.21
CA GLY A 5 14.95 -11.22 14.79
C GLY A 5 14.36 -11.00 13.40
N ALA A 6 14.78 -11.80 12.43
CA ALA A 6 14.53 -11.57 11.02
C ALA A 6 13.02 -11.39 10.81
N TYR A 7 12.59 -10.18 10.45
CA TYR A 7 11.15 -9.86 10.34
C TYR A 7 10.47 -10.78 9.31
N ASN A 8 11.23 -11.20 8.30
CA ASN A 8 10.85 -12.16 7.28
C ASN A 8 10.63 -13.59 7.80
N GLU A 9 10.96 -13.91 9.04
CA GLU A 9 10.73 -15.21 9.69
C GLU A 9 9.55 -15.17 10.69
N LYS A 10 8.96 -14.00 10.94
CA LYS A 10 7.84 -13.86 11.88
C LYS A 10 6.51 -14.27 11.24
N ALA A 11 5.63 -14.87 12.05
CA ALA A 11 4.26 -15.15 11.63
C ALA A 11 3.55 -13.85 11.19
N GLY A 12 2.88 -13.88 10.03
CA GLY A 12 2.25 -12.71 9.43
C GLY A 12 3.12 -11.95 8.40
N PHE A 13 4.40 -12.32 8.26
CA PHE A 13 5.16 -11.97 7.06
C PHE A 13 4.65 -12.80 5.87
N LEU A 14 4.83 -12.33 4.63
CA LEU A 14 4.28 -12.95 3.41
C LEU A 14 4.85 -14.35 3.08
N ASN A 15 5.57 -14.99 4.00
CA ASN A 15 6.17 -16.31 3.87
C ASN A 15 5.21 -17.47 4.21
N ALA A 16 4.05 -17.19 4.79
CA ALA A 16 3.12 -18.19 5.33
C ALA A 16 1.91 -18.50 4.43
N PHE A 17 1.79 -17.84 3.27
CA PHE A 17 0.70 -18.13 2.34
C PHE A 17 0.97 -19.44 1.59
N SER A 18 0.00 -20.35 1.65
CA SER A 18 -0.04 -21.52 0.78
C SER A 18 -0.21 -21.10 -0.67
N LYS A 19 0.26 -21.92 -1.62
CA LYS A 19 0.02 -21.69 -3.05
C LYS A 19 -1.46 -21.48 -3.38
N SER A 20 -2.36 -22.20 -2.71
CA SER A 20 -3.81 -22.01 -2.86
C SER A 20 -4.32 -20.63 -2.41
N GLU A 21 -3.71 -20.03 -1.39
CA GLU A 21 -4.06 -18.68 -0.92
C GLU A 21 -3.48 -17.61 -1.82
N ILE A 22 -2.25 -17.78 -2.33
CA ILE A 22 -1.65 -16.86 -3.30
C ILE A 22 -2.43 -16.90 -4.62
N ALA A 23 -2.82 -18.10 -5.06
CA ALA A 23 -3.68 -18.27 -6.23
C ALA A 23 -5.03 -17.55 -6.08
N ALA A 24 -5.59 -17.48 -4.87
CA ALA A 24 -6.82 -16.74 -4.62
C ALA A 24 -6.68 -15.22 -4.82
N MET A 25 -5.46 -14.69 -4.87
CA MET A 25 -5.18 -13.27 -5.08
C MET A 25 -5.21 -12.92 -6.58
N LYS A 26 -5.76 -11.74 -6.88
CA LYS A 26 -5.79 -11.17 -8.22
C LYS A 26 -4.60 -10.23 -8.42
N THR A 27 -3.85 -10.44 -9.49
CA THR A 27 -2.93 -9.42 -10.00
C THR A 27 -3.74 -8.29 -10.60
N VAL A 28 -3.49 -7.06 -10.16
CA VAL A 28 -4.22 -5.88 -10.61
C VAL A 28 -3.28 -4.83 -11.17
N THR A 29 -3.75 -4.16 -12.21
CA THR A 29 -3.11 -2.96 -12.75
C THR A 29 -3.86 -1.75 -12.20
N GLN A 30 -3.16 -0.87 -11.50
CA GLN A 30 -3.76 0.26 -10.78
C GLN A 30 -2.89 1.52 -10.85
N ARG A 31 -3.51 2.69 -10.64
CA ARG A 31 -2.79 3.97 -10.57
C ARG A 31 -1.96 4.01 -9.30
N SER A 32 -0.66 4.24 -9.37
CA SER A 32 0.21 4.62 -8.25
C SER A 32 0.54 6.10 -8.39
N LEU A 33 0.26 6.91 -7.37
CA LEU A 33 0.59 8.34 -7.46
C LEU A 33 2.10 8.53 -7.38
N VAL A 34 2.60 9.57 -8.05
CA VAL A 34 4.03 9.89 -8.12
C VAL A 34 4.34 11.23 -7.47
N SER A 35 5.60 11.41 -7.06
CA SER A 35 6.13 12.60 -6.41
C SER A 35 6.77 13.60 -7.42
N HIS A 36 7.10 14.81 -6.97
CA HIS A 36 7.72 15.86 -7.81
C HIS A 36 8.93 15.35 -8.59
N PRO A 37 9.92 14.65 -8.00
CA PRO A 37 11.08 14.18 -8.75
C PRO A 37 10.72 13.26 -9.92
N GLU A 38 9.71 12.40 -9.76
CA GLU A 38 9.29 11.42 -10.76
C GLU A 38 8.58 12.10 -11.93
N TYR A 39 7.52 12.85 -11.66
CA TYR A 39 6.78 13.50 -12.76
C TYR A 39 7.57 14.65 -13.41
N ASN A 40 8.48 15.33 -12.68
CA ASN A 40 9.38 16.33 -13.29
C ASN A 40 10.40 15.69 -14.25
N LYS A 41 10.59 14.37 -14.16
CA LYS A 41 11.38 13.57 -15.11
C LYS A 41 10.52 12.94 -16.21
N GLY A 42 9.23 13.23 -16.24
CA GLY A 42 8.28 12.65 -17.20
C GLY A 42 7.83 11.23 -16.84
N ILE A 43 8.09 10.77 -15.62
CA ILE A 43 7.57 9.49 -15.10
C ILE A 43 6.13 9.74 -14.64
N VAL A 44 5.24 9.83 -15.61
CA VAL A 44 3.81 10.08 -15.39
C VAL A 44 3.04 9.49 -16.57
N ASP A 45 1.90 8.88 -16.27
CA ASP A 45 0.93 8.42 -17.23
C ASP A 45 -0.22 9.43 -17.38
N GLY A 46 -0.80 9.46 -18.58
CA GLY A 46 -2.01 10.24 -18.88
C GLY A 46 -1.85 11.76 -18.72
N ASP A 47 -2.98 12.44 -18.54
CA ASP A 47 -3.06 13.91 -18.55
C ASP A 47 -3.26 14.51 -17.14
N ALA A 48 -2.83 13.79 -16.10
CA ALA A 48 -2.91 14.28 -14.72
C ALA A 48 -2.09 15.58 -14.55
N ASN A 49 -2.55 16.48 -13.67
CA ASN A 49 -2.04 17.84 -13.60
C ASN A 49 -2.07 18.47 -12.19
N SER A 50 -2.13 17.64 -11.15
CA SER A 50 -2.17 18.12 -9.77
C SER A 50 -1.43 17.20 -8.81
N ASP A 51 -1.05 17.74 -7.66
CA ASP A 51 -0.55 16.96 -6.54
C ASP A 51 -1.72 16.41 -5.71
N LEU A 52 -1.56 15.25 -5.07
CA LEU A 52 -2.59 14.78 -4.14
C LEU A 52 -2.63 15.67 -2.90
N LEU A 53 -3.81 16.07 -2.43
CA LEU A 53 -3.96 16.85 -1.20
C LEU A 53 -3.59 16.03 0.04
N TYR A 54 -2.93 16.66 1.00
CA TYR A 54 -2.61 16.12 2.33
C TYR A 54 -2.84 17.19 3.41
N TYR A 55 -2.79 16.79 4.69
CA TYR A 55 -3.33 17.55 5.81
C TYR A 55 -4.81 17.89 5.65
N THR A 56 -5.53 16.95 5.06
CA THR A 56 -6.96 17.06 4.82
C THR A 56 -7.67 15.77 5.20
N ASP A 57 -8.99 15.82 5.30
CA ASP A 57 -9.84 14.66 5.42
C ASP A 57 -9.76 13.82 4.14
N ILE A 58 -9.81 12.50 4.31
CA ILE A 58 -9.76 11.53 3.22
C ILE A 58 -10.81 11.78 2.12
N SER A 59 -11.97 12.37 2.44
CA SER A 59 -12.96 12.73 1.41
C SER A 59 -12.43 13.75 0.41
N GLU A 60 -11.66 14.74 0.87
CA GLU A 60 -11.06 15.75 -0.01
C GLU A 60 -9.91 15.16 -0.82
N ALA A 61 -9.04 14.37 -0.18
CA ALA A 61 -7.98 13.64 -0.89
C ALA A 61 -8.56 12.72 -1.98
N VAL A 62 -9.67 12.03 -1.70
CA VAL A 62 -10.36 11.20 -2.69
C VAL A 62 -10.93 12.02 -3.84
N ALA A 63 -11.46 13.21 -3.57
CA ALA A 63 -12.01 14.09 -4.60
C ALA A 63 -10.94 14.55 -5.60
N ASN A 64 -9.69 14.71 -5.16
CA ASN A 64 -8.58 15.19 -5.99
C ASN A 64 -7.69 14.06 -6.56
N TYR A 65 -7.96 12.81 -6.19
CA TYR A 65 -7.14 11.65 -6.60
C TYR A 65 -7.06 11.46 -8.12
N ASP A 66 -8.17 11.60 -8.85
CA ASP A 66 -8.17 11.29 -10.29
C ASP A 66 -7.41 12.31 -11.15
N SER A 67 -7.28 13.55 -10.67
CA SER A 67 -6.47 14.59 -11.29
C SER A 67 -5.00 14.53 -10.87
N SER A 68 -4.64 13.66 -9.92
CA SER A 68 -3.30 13.62 -9.34
C SER A 68 -2.31 12.87 -10.23
N TYR A 69 -1.06 13.36 -10.29
CA TYR A 69 0.03 12.73 -11.05
C TYR A 69 0.23 11.27 -10.63
N PHE A 70 0.35 10.38 -11.61
CA PHE A 70 0.41 8.94 -11.38
C PHE A 70 1.21 8.22 -12.46
N GLU A 71 1.56 6.98 -12.16
CA GLU A 71 1.94 5.95 -13.12
C GLU A 71 1.05 4.71 -12.92
N THR A 72 1.08 3.80 -13.87
CA THR A 72 0.33 2.55 -13.81
C THR A 72 1.23 1.42 -13.33
N THR A 73 0.95 0.88 -12.15
CA THR A 73 1.70 -0.25 -11.59
C THR A 73 0.87 -1.54 -11.67
N THR A 74 1.56 -2.67 -11.76
CA THR A 74 0.92 -4.00 -11.72
C THR A 74 1.40 -4.74 -10.48
N GLU A 75 0.48 -5.05 -9.59
CA GLU A 75 0.75 -5.52 -8.24
C GLU A 75 -0.21 -6.66 -7.87
N LYS A 76 0.27 -7.65 -7.11
CA LYS A 76 -0.59 -8.69 -6.52
C LYS A 76 -0.98 -8.36 -5.08
N VAL A 77 -0.04 -7.79 -4.32
CA VAL A 77 -0.21 -7.29 -2.95
C VAL A 77 0.32 -5.87 -2.90
N PHE A 78 -0.39 -4.97 -2.24
CA PHE A 78 -0.11 -3.54 -2.22
C PHE A 78 -0.51 -2.90 -0.89
N LEU A 79 -0.02 -1.68 -0.60
CA LEU A 79 -0.60 -0.84 0.45
C LEU A 79 -1.76 -0.04 -0.12
N LEU A 80 -2.71 0.35 0.72
CA LEU A 80 -3.89 1.09 0.26
C LEU A 80 -3.50 2.50 -0.23
N ASP A 81 -4.14 2.95 -1.32
CA ASP A 81 -4.26 4.38 -1.64
C ASP A 81 -5.43 5.03 -0.89
N VAL A 82 -5.62 6.34 -1.07
CA VAL A 82 -6.71 7.09 -0.40
C VAL A 82 -8.12 6.65 -0.81
N LYS A 83 -8.36 6.23 -2.05
CA LYS A 83 -9.67 5.72 -2.49
C LYS A 83 -9.96 4.36 -1.88
N GLN A 84 -8.95 3.49 -1.86
CA GLN A 84 -9.05 2.15 -1.28
C GLN A 84 -9.22 2.24 0.24
N ALA A 85 -8.47 3.11 0.93
CA ALA A 85 -8.66 3.38 2.35
C ALA A 85 -10.07 3.93 2.67
N ASN A 86 -10.63 4.77 1.80
CA ASN A 86 -11.99 5.29 1.96
C ASN A 86 -13.03 4.19 1.80
N ALA A 87 -12.84 3.29 0.84
CA ALA A 87 -13.71 2.12 0.65
C ALA A 87 -13.65 1.19 1.88
N VAL A 88 -12.45 0.95 2.43
CA VAL A 88 -12.28 0.18 3.66
C VAL A 88 -13.08 0.79 4.82
N TRP A 89 -13.02 2.11 5.02
CA TRP A 89 -13.83 2.75 6.07
C TRP A 89 -15.33 2.66 5.81
N LYS A 90 -15.78 2.85 4.57
CA LYS A 90 -17.22 2.73 4.25
C LYS A 90 -17.76 1.35 4.66
N ASN A 91 -16.94 0.30 4.52
CA ASN A 91 -17.29 -1.09 4.82
C ASN A 91 -17.05 -1.49 6.29
N LEU A 92 -15.90 -1.12 6.87
CA LEU A 92 -15.46 -1.57 8.20
C LEU A 92 -15.65 -0.52 9.31
N LYS A 93 -16.06 0.70 8.95
CA LYS A 93 -16.29 1.84 9.86
C LYS A 93 -15.06 2.26 10.69
N GLY A 94 -13.85 2.07 10.16
CA GLY A 94 -12.61 2.51 10.82
C GLY A 94 -11.42 2.66 9.86
N TYR A 95 -10.51 3.58 10.21
CA TYR A 95 -9.25 3.86 9.48
C TYR A 95 -8.00 3.35 10.23
N TYR A 96 -8.12 2.29 11.01
CA TYR A 96 -7.01 1.74 11.79
C TYR A 96 -6.79 0.25 11.49
N VAL A 97 -5.57 -0.22 11.73
CA VAL A 97 -5.19 -1.64 11.56
C VAL A 97 -5.42 -2.47 12.83
N ALA A 98 -5.22 -1.85 13.99
CA ALA A 98 -5.33 -2.49 15.30
C ALA A 98 -5.51 -1.40 16.38
N TYR A 99 -5.58 -1.84 17.62
CA TYR A 99 -5.41 -0.99 18.80
C TYR A 99 -4.09 -1.35 19.47
N ASN A 100 -3.37 -0.34 19.98
CA ASN A 100 -2.20 -0.59 20.82
C ASN A 100 -2.61 -1.02 22.24
N ASN A 101 -1.64 -1.30 23.11
CA ASN A 101 -1.89 -1.74 24.49
C ASN A 101 -2.66 -0.73 25.34
N ASP A 102 -2.65 0.55 24.95
CA ASP A 102 -3.37 1.64 25.63
C ASP A 102 -4.78 1.86 25.05
N GLY A 103 -5.21 1.01 24.10
CA GLY A 103 -6.51 1.13 23.44
C GLY A 103 -6.57 2.25 22.39
N MET A 104 -5.43 2.78 21.94
CA MET A 104 -5.36 3.78 20.88
C MET A 104 -5.39 3.10 19.51
N ALA A 105 -6.28 3.58 18.63
CA ALA A 105 -6.40 3.10 17.27
C ALA A 105 -5.12 3.43 16.46
N TRP A 106 -4.52 2.41 15.87
CA TRP A 106 -3.21 2.50 15.22
C TRP A 106 -3.34 2.97 13.76
N PRO A 107 -2.81 4.16 13.40
CA PRO A 107 -2.73 4.61 12.01
C PRO A 107 -1.81 3.73 11.15
N TYR A 108 -1.88 3.88 9.83
CA TYR A 108 -1.05 3.10 8.91
C TYR A 108 -0.63 3.86 7.66
N TRP A 109 0.49 3.42 7.07
CA TRP A 109 1.05 3.95 5.85
C TRP A 109 0.18 3.67 4.63
N LEU A 110 0.08 4.66 3.74
CA LEU A 110 -0.50 4.54 2.41
C LEU A 110 0.63 4.30 1.39
N ARG A 111 0.32 3.68 0.25
CA ARG A 111 1.29 3.62 -0.88
C ARG A 111 1.50 4.97 -1.57
N THR A 112 0.68 5.97 -1.23
CA THR A 112 0.73 7.28 -1.86
C THR A 112 1.96 8.08 -1.39
N PRO A 113 2.83 8.55 -2.28
CA PRO A 113 4.00 9.33 -1.90
C PRO A 113 3.61 10.75 -1.47
N VAL A 114 4.49 11.39 -0.70
CA VAL A 114 4.41 12.82 -0.44
C VAL A 114 4.99 13.56 -1.65
N THR A 115 4.21 14.49 -2.18
CA THR A 115 4.48 15.00 -3.52
C THR A 115 5.62 16.01 -3.53
N ASP A 116 5.71 16.87 -2.51
CA ASP A 116 6.73 17.91 -2.35
C ASP A 116 7.97 17.49 -1.54
N CYS A 117 7.99 16.25 -1.03
CA CYS A 117 9.00 15.82 -0.08
C CYS A 117 9.22 14.29 -0.16
N ASN A 118 10.19 13.89 -0.98
CA ASN A 118 10.45 12.49 -1.33
C ASN A 118 10.99 11.59 -0.19
N HIS A 119 11.28 12.14 0.98
CA HIS A 119 11.71 11.37 2.16
C HIS A 119 10.60 11.14 3.18
N ASP A 120 9.41 11.71 2.97
CA ASP A 120 8.24 11.46 3.81
C ASP A 120 7.25 10.54 3.09
N MET A 121 6.49 9.79 3.88
CA MET A 121 5.42 8.91 3.40
C MET A 121 4.06 9.44 3.85
N ARG A 122 3.02 9.19 3.06
CA ARG A 122 1.66 9.47 3.51
C ARG A 122 1.14 8.37 4.40
N TYR A 123 0.35 8.78 5.38
CA TYR A 123 -0.40 7.87 6.23
C TYR A 123 -1.84 8.33 6.36
N ILE A 124 -2.68 7.42 6.84
CA ILE A 124 -4.01 7.78 7.31
C ILE A 124 -4.10 7.66 8.82
N SER A 125 -4.53 8.73 9.46
CA SER A 125 -4.82 8.76 10.89
C SER A 125 -6.06 7.92 11.21
N SER A 126 -6.22 7.55 12.48
CA SER A 126 -7.40 6.82 12.95
C SER A 126 -8.72 7.60 12.81
N SER A 127 -8.66 8.93 12.69
CA SER A 127 -9.80 9.82 12.42
C SER A 127 -10.07 10.03 10.93
N GLY A 128 -9.23 9.53 10.02
CA GLY A 128 -9.41 9.65 8.58
C GLY A 128 -8.74 10.86 7.93
N GLN A 129 -7.89 11.59 8.66
CA GLN A 129 -7.01 12.60 8.06
C GLN A 129 -5.84 11.93 7.33
N VAL A 130 -5.55 12.41 6.12
CA VAL A 130 -4.37 12.03 5.34
C VAL A 130 -3.24 12.97 5.71
N GLY A 131 -2.20 12.43 6.34
CA GLY A 131 -1.02 13.18 6.77
C GLY A 131 0.24 12.76 6.03
N ARG A 132 1.35 13.40 6.38
CA ARG A 132 2.71 12.98 6.02
C ARG A 132 3.54 12.77 7.28
N TYR A 133 4.43 11.80 7.24
CA TYR A 133 5.34 11.51 8.33
C TYR A 133 6.59 10.82 7.82
N ALA A 134 7.68 10.92 8.58
CA ALA A 134 8.93 10.29 8.19
C ALA A 134 8.88 8.77 8.46
N PRO A 135 9.41 7.93 7.56
CA PRO A 135 9.25 6.47 7.64
C PRO A 135 10.00 5.81 8.79
N TRP A 136 10.95 6.50 9.44
CA TRP A 136 11.71 5.95 10.57
C TRP A 136 10.95 5.98 11.90
N TYR A 137 9.78 6.62 11.95
CA TYR A 137 8.93 6.54 13.13
C TYR A 137 8.18 5.21 13.19
N SER A 138 8.20 4.57 14.36
CA SER A 138 7.67 3.23 14.58
C SER A 138 6.19 3.18 15.01
N ASP A 139 5.51 4.32 15.05
CA ASP A 139 4.14 4.49 15.52
C ASP A 139 3.09 4.38 14.40
N LEU A 140 3.51 3.97 13.20
CA LEU A 140 2.64 3.75 12.05
C LEU A 140 2.72 2.29 11.57
N GLY A 141 1.55 1.67 11.44
CA GLY A 141 1.41 0.30 10.99
C GLY A 141 1.50 0.14 9.46
N VAL A 142 1.56 -1.10 9.02
CA VAL A 142 1.47 -1.48 7.61
C VAL A 142 0.18 -2.25 7.40
N ARG A 143 -0.60 -1.89 6.37
CA ARG A 143 -1.83 -2.59 5.99
C ARG A 143 -1.72 -3.14 4.57
N PRO A 144 -1.14 -4.33 4.37
CA PRO A 144 -1.16 -4.99 3.08
C PRO A 144 -2.60 -5.31 2.67
N ALA A 145 -2.86 -5.21 1.37
CA ALA A 145 -4.14 -5.51 0.76
C ALA A 145 -3.94 -6.21 -0.58
N PHE A 146 -4.96 -6.97 -0.98
CA PHE A 146 -5.06 -7.61 -2.28
C PHE A 146 -6.54 -7.75 -2.62
N TYR A 147 -6.84 -7.96 -3.89
CA TYR A 147 -8.18 -8.34 -4.33
C TYR A 147 -8.28 -9.85 -4.43
N LEU A 148 -9.43 -10.40 -4.01
CA LEU A 148 -9.76 -11.79 -4.32
C LEU A 148 -10.08 -11.90 -5.82
N ASP A 149 -9.56 -12.95 -6.44
CA ASP A 149 -9.86 -13.26 -7.82
C ASP A 149 -11.22 -13.97 -7.93
N SER A 150 -12.29 -13.19 -8.09
CA SER A 150 -13.67 -13.72 -8.09
C SER A 150 -13.97 -14.72 -9.21
N GLU A 151 -13.13 -14.81 -10.23
CA GLU A 151 -13.26 -15.82 -11.29
C GLU A 151 -12.90 -17.23 -10.80
N TYR A 152 -12.02 -17.30 -9.80
CA TYR A 152 -11.45 -18.57 -9.30
C TYR A 152 -11.72 -18.81 -7.81
N PHE A 153 -11.85 -17.75 -7.02
CA PHE A 153 -12.12 -17.85 -5.60
C PHE A 153 -13.58 -18.20 -5.35
N VAL A 154 -13.79 -19.37 -4.77
CA VAL A 154 -15.11 -19.87 -4.41
C VAL A 154 -15.33 -19.63 -2.92
N THR A 155 -16.20 -18.69 -2.60
CA THR A 155 -16.67 -18.44 -1.23
C THR A 155 -17.61 -19.57 -0.79
N THR A 156 -17.27 -20.27 0.28
CA THR A 156 -18.13 -21.29 0.90
C THR A 156 -19.00 -20.71 2.02
N SER A 157 -18.53 -19.65 2.68
CA SER A 157 -19.30 -18.92 3.69
C SER A 157 -18.71 -17.54 3.97
N GLY A 158 -19.40 -16.73 4.77
CA GLY A 158 -18.99 -15.36 5.10
C GLY A 158 -19.49 -14.32 4.10
N SER A 159 -19.63 -13.07 4.56
CA SER A 159 -20.08 -11.93 3.75
C SER A 159 -19.00 -10.89 3.48
N GLY A 160 -17.78 -11.10 3.97
CA GLY A 160 -16.68 -10.16 3.87
C GLY A 160 -16.75 -9.00 4.87
N SER A 161 -17.62 -9.08 5.88
CA SER A 161 -17.67 -8.10 6.97
C SER A 161 -16.66 -8.45 8.07
N GLN A 162 -16.38 -7.50 8.96
CA GLN A 162 -15.51 -7.72 10.13
C GLN A 162 -15.98 -8.90 10.99
N SER A 163 -17.29 -9.09 11.13
CA SER A 163 -17.89 -10.17 11.93
C SER A 163 -18.19 -11.44 11.13
N SER A 164 -18.02 -11.41 9.80
CA SER A 164 -18.33 -12.52 8.89
C SER A 164 -17.36 -12.48 7.71
N PRO A 165 -16.06 -12.75 7.94
CA PRO A 165 -15.04 -12.73 6.89
C PRO A 165 -15.30 -13.82 5.86
N TYR A 166 -14.87 -13.62 4.61
CA TYR A 166 -14.97 -14.65 3.58
C TYR A 166 -14.17 -15.90 3.97
N ILE A 167 -14.79 -17.05 3.80
CA ILE A 167 -14.17 -18.38 3.91
C ILE A 167 -14.36 -19.05 2.56
N GLY A 168 -13.27 -19.54 1.97
CA GLY A 168 -13.28 -20.07 0.63
C GLY A 168 -11.90 -20.53 0.17
N SER A 169 -11.80 -20.93 -1.09
CA SER A 169 -10.54 -21.34 -1.72
C SER A 169 -10.58 -21.14 -3.23
N ALA A 170 -9.43 -21.15 -3.89
CA ALA A 170 -9.30 -21.10 -5.34
C ALA A 170 -8.73 -22.42 -5.90
N PRO A 171 -9.44 -23.57 -5.81
CA PRO A 171 -8.87 -24.89 -6.05
C PRO A 171 -8.51 -25.17 -7.52
N ASN A 172 -9.09 -24.42 -8.46
CA ASN A 172 -8.99 -24.67 -9.89
C ASN A 172 -8.06 -23.68 -10.62
N LYS A 173 -7.42 -22.76 -9.90
CA LYS A 173 -6.49 -21.83 -10.53
C LYS A 173 -5.12 -22.48 -10.61
N GLN A 174 -4.67 -22.73 -11.84
CA GLN A 174 -3.26 -23.01 -12.09
C GLN A 174 -2.49 -21.73 -11.75
N GLU A 175 -1.66 -21.79 -10.71
CA GLU A 175 -0.71 -20.73 -10.44
C GLU A 175 0.62 -21.08 -11.08
N ASP A 176 1.20 -20.13 -11.81
CA ASP A 176 2.63 -20.15 -12.08
C ASP A 176 3.37 -20.08 -10.72
N ASP A 177 4.55 -20.70 -10.60
CA ASP A 177 5.30 -20.68 -9.34
C ASP A 177 5.57 -19.23 -8.89
N TYR A 178 4.77 -18.75 -7.94
CA TYR A 178 4.97 -17.44 -7.33
C TYR A 178 6.11 -17.58 -6.33
N THR A 179 7.31 -17.24 -6.79
CA THR A 179 8.46 -17.03 -5.92
C THR A 179 8.53 -15.54 -5.61
N ILE A 180 8.51 -15.18 -4.32
CA ILE A 180 9.02 -13.88 -3.90
C ILE A 180 10.53 -13.95 -4.10
N SER A 181 10.98 -13.61 -5.30
CA SER A 181 12.40 -13.41 -5.55
C SER A 181 12.86 -12.27 -4.67
N GLU A 182 14.01 -12.43 -4.00
CA GLU A 182 14.71 -11.27 -3.45
C GLU A 182 14.85 -10.24 -4.58
N PRO A 183 14.71 -8.93 -4.28
CA PRO A 183 14.93 -7.92 -5.29
C PRO A 183 16.27 -8.22 -5.95
N ALA A 184 16.26 -8.39 -7.28
CA ALA A 184 17.49 -8.64 -8.03
C ALA A 184 18.48 -7.55 -7.62
N GLU A 185 19.72 -7.93 -7.31
CA GLU A 185 20.78 -6.93 -7.12
C GLU A 185 20.74 -6.00 -8.33
N ASP A 186 20.51 -4.72 -8.08
CA ASP A 186 20.40 -3.73 -9.12
C ASP A 186 21.73 -3.74 -9.90
N ALA A 187 21.69 -4.28 -11.12
CA ALA A 187 22.88 -4.44 -11.96
C ALA A 187 23.46 -3.09 -12.38
N ASN A 188 22.74 -2.00 -12.10
CA ASN A 188 23.20 -0.64 -12.26
C ASN A 188 22.86 0.18 -11.01
N PRO A 189 23.62 0.03 -9.90
CA PRO A 189 23.35 0.70 -8.62
C PRO A 189 23.62 2.21 -8.66
N ASP A 190 23.73 2.81 -9.86
CA ASP A 190 23.84 4.24 -10.09
C ASP A 190 22.49 4.93 -9.83
N TRP A 191 21.95 4.73 -8.63
CA TRP A 191 21.18 5.76 -7.92
C TRP A 191 22.14 6.88 -7.53
N ASN A 192 22.81 7.46 -8.53
CA ASN A 192 23.64 8.64 -8.39
C ASN A 192 22.72 9.88 -8.30
N VAL A 193 21.75 9.82 -7.38
CA VAL A 193 21.08 11.02 -6.88
C VAL A 193 22.06 11.57 -5.86
N SER A 194 22.98 12.41 -6.33
CA SER A 194 23.85 13.17 -5.45
C SER A 194 22.98 13.94 -4.45
N THR A 195 22.94 13.48 -3.21
CA THR A 195 22.27 14.17 -2.11
C THR A 195 22.93 15.52 -1.81
N GLU A 196 24.15 15.73 -2.32
CA GLU A 196 24.87 17.01 -2.26
C GLU A 196 24.45 17.99 -3.37
N GLN A 197 23.80 17.54 -4.46
CA GLN A 197 23.38 18.41 -5.57
C GLN A 197 21.88 18.75 -5.57
N SER A 198 21.04 18.05 -4.80
CA SER A 198 19.58 18.27 -4.80
C SER A 198 18.96 18.66 -3.46
N ILE A 199 19.77 19.06 -2.47
CA ILE A 199 19.27 19.85 -1.32
C ILE A 199 20.06 21.16 -1.28
N GLN A 200 19.63 22.13 -2.09
CA GLN A 200 19.80 23.53 -1.75
C GLN A 200 18.52 23.96 -1.02
N LEU A 201 18.64 24.15 0.31
CA LEU A 201 17.67 24.91 1.10
C LEU A 201 17.69 26.39 0.69
#